data_AF-A0A0M3J4P5-F1
#
_entry.id   AF-A0A0M3J4P5-F1
#
_cell.length_a   1.000
_cell.length_b   1.000
_cell.length_c   1.000
_cell.angle_alpha   90.00
_cell.angle_beta   90.00
_cell.angle_gamma   90.00
#
_symmetry.space_group_name_H-M   'P 1'
#
loop_
_entity.id
_entity.type
_entity.pdbx_description
1 polymer ?
#
loop_
_entity_poly.entity_id
_entity_poly.type
_entity_poly.pdbx_seq_one_letter_code
_entity_poly.pdbx_strand_id
1 'polypeptide(L)'
;MHDQYPNTDDAHRDGEQKATPPKTIVFVNTRRKCSVIACFLSLYGFKAYPVHSGLTQILRHQGLKAFESDDCHILVATDALARGMDFKDIYHVINYDVPNFRSWASYIHRVGRTGRLGNRGLATTFYSPDHDSNMAPFLYQVFD
;
A
#
# COMPACT_ATOMS: atom_id res chain seq x y z
N MET A 1 -24.66 5.70 -3.39
CA MET A 1 -24.13 4.60 -4.21
C MET A 1 -23.32 3.72 -3.28
N HIS A 2 -23.89 2.58 -2.90
CA HIS A 2 -23.29 1.64 -1.96
C HIS A 2 -22.35 0.71 -2.75
N ASP A 3 -21.04 0.86 -2.56
CA ASP A 3 -20.11 -0.21 -2.92
C ASP A 3 -20.27 -1.33 -1.88
N GLN A 4 -20.97 -2.38 -2.30
CA GLN A 4 -21.05 -3.63 -1.54
C GLN A 4 -19.72 -4.36 -1.68
N TYR A 5 -18.90 -4.27 -0.63
CA TYR A 5 -17.91 -5.32 -0.39
C TYR A 5 -18.67 -6.64 -0.17
N PRO A 6 -18.31 -7.73 -0.87
CA PRO A 6 -19.00 -9.00 -0.70
C PRO A 6 -18.84 -9.49 0.74
N ASN A 7 -19.96 -9.92 1.33
CA ASN A 7 -20.03 -10.52 2.66
C ASN A 7 -19.24 -11.84 2.67
N THR A 8 -18.37 -12.05 3.66
CA THR A 8 -17.42 -13.17 3.69
C THR A 8 -18.04 -14.50 4.14
N ASP A 9 -19.34 -14.54 4.41
CA ASP A 9 -19.97 -15.65 5.12
C ASP A 9 -20.74 -16.65 4.22
N ASP A 10 -20.78 -16.45 2.90
CA ASP A 10 -21.56 -17.29 1.98
C ASP A 10 -20.75 -18.34 1.19
N ALA A 11 -19.49 -18.61 1.55
CA ALA A 11 -18.61 -19.50 0.79
C ALA A 11 -18.68 -20.98 1.23
N HIS A 12 -19.84 -21.62 1.04
CA HIS A 12 -19.95 -23.09 1.01
C HIS A 12 -20.66 -23.55 -0.27
N ARG A 13 -19.93 -23.53 -1.40
CA ARG A 13 -20.14 -24.37 -2.60
C ARG A 13 -18.93 -24.24 -3.55
N ASP A 14 -18.41 -25.39 -3.93
CA ASP A 14 -17.66 -25.70 -5.15
C ASP A 14 -16.36 -24.93 -5.47
N GLY A 15 -15.22 -25.54 -5.15
CA GLY A 15 -14.04 -25.62 -6.04
C GLY A 15 -13.40 -24.34 -6.60
N GLU A 16 -13.71 -23.16 -6.07
CA GLU A 16 -13.20 -21.90 -6.59
C GLU A 16 -11.71 -21.75 -6.22
N GLN A 17 -10.82 -21.76 -7.22
CA GLN A 17 -9.43 -21.36 -7.03
C GLN A 17 -9.45 -19.93 -6.48
N LYS A 18 -9.23 -19.80 -5.17
CA LYS A 18 -9.21 -18.52 -4.47
C LYS A 18 -8.21 -17.61 -5.19
N ALA A 19 -8.73 -16.62 -5.91
CA ALA A 19 -7.91 -15.70 -6.69
C ALA A 19 -6.83 -15.11 -5.77
N THR A 20 -5.58 -15.11 -6.24
CA THR A 20 -4.49 -14.51 -5.49
C THR A 20 -4.81 -13.04 -5.23
N PRO A 21 -4.74 -12.57 -3.97
CA PRO A 21 -5.00 -11.18 -3.66
C PRO A 21 -4.04 -10.28 -4.45
N PRO A 22 -4.54 -9.18 -5.06
CA PRO A 22 -3.69 -8.27 -5.82
C PRO A 22 -2.63 -7.62 -4.93
N LYS A 23 -1.41 -7.50 -5.45
CA LYS A 23 -0.29 -6.87 -4.74
C LYS A 23 -0.60 -5.41 -4.39
N THR A 24 -0.51 -5.11 -3.10
CA THR A 24 -0.87 -3.81 -2.54
C THR A 24 0.30 -3.23 -1.75
N ILE A 25 0.56 -1.93 -1.91
CA ILE A 25 1.47 -1.19 -1.03
C ILE A 25 0.69 -0.15 -0.22
N VAL A 26 0.85 -0.22 1.11
CA VAL A 26 0.30 0.74 2.07
C VAL A 26 1.42 1.66 2.55
N PHE A 27 1.35 2.94 2.18
CA PHE A 27 2.31 3.95 2.60
C PHE A 27 1.90 4.65 3.88
N VAL A 28 2.88 4.80 4.79
CA VAL A 28 2.75 5.49 6.07
C VAL A 28 3.95 6.42 6.30
N ASN A 29 3.79 7.42 7.16
CA ASN A 29 4.82 8.44 7.36
C ASN A 29 5.87 8.06 8.43
N THR A 30 5.61 7.06 9.28
CA THR A 30 6.52 6.69 10.38
C THR A 30 6.83 5.20 10.45
N ARG A 31 8.05 4.88 10.91
CA ARG A 31 8.52 3.50 11.13
C ARG A 31 7.63 2.75 12.11
N ARG A 32 7.26 3.38 13.21
CA ARG A 32 6.40 2.78 14.24
C ARG A 32 5.04 2.41 13.67
N LYS A 33 4.38 3.34 12.96
CA LYS A 33 3.07 3.08 12.33
C LYS A 33 3.17 1.98 11.28
N CYS A 34 4.28 1.92 10.54
CA CYS A 34 4.55 0.86 9.56
C CYS A 34 4.52 -0.53 10.19
N SER A 35 5.22 -0.73 11.32
CA SER A 35 5.20 -2.01 12.03
C SER A 35 3.83 -2.31 12.64
N VAL A 36 3.17 -1.30 13.22
CA VAL A 36 1.85 -1.46 13.86
C VAL A 36 0.78 -1.87 12.86
N ILE A 37 0.71 -1.20 11.70
CA ILE A 37 -0.29 -1.50 10.68
C ILE A 37 -0.03 -2.88 10.06
N ALA A 38 1.22 -3.23 9.77
CA ALA A 38 1.53 -4.58 9.27
C ALA A 38 1.13 -5.67 10.28
N CYS A 39 1.44 -5.48 11.56
CA CYS A 39 1.02 -6.40 12.63
C CYS A 39 -0.51 -6.49 12.73
N PHE A 40 -1.20 -5.35 12.71
CA PHE A 40 -2.66 -5.29 12.73
C PHE A 40 -3.25 -6.08 11.56
N LEU A 41 -2.80 -5.85 10.33
CA LEU A 41 -3.27 -6.60 9.16
C LEU A 41 -3.04 -8.11 9.30
N SER A 42 -1.87 -8.52 9.79
CA SER A 42 -1.56 -9.93 10.05
C SER A 42 -2.46 -10.56 11.12
N LEU A 43 -2.83 -9.82 12.16
CA LEU A 43 -3.77 -10.28 13.19
C LEU A 43 -5.17 -10.54 12.63
N TYR A 44 -5.57 -9.82 11.57
CA TYR A 44 -6.84 -10.02 10.86
C TYR A 44 -6.74 -11.00 9.69
N GLY A 45 -5.64 -11.76 9.59
CA GLY A 45 -5.46 -12.82 8.60
C GLY A 45 -4.93 -12.36 7.23
N PHE A 46 -4.54 -11.10 7.08
CA PHE A 46 -3.90 -10.62 5.85
C PHE A 46 -2.40 -10.89 5.87
N LYS A 47 -1.84 -11.35 4.74
CA LYS A 47 -0.39 -11.53 4.61
C LYS A 47 0.28 -10.17 4.37
N ALA A 48 0.71 -9.52 5.45
CA ALA A 48 1.31 -8.20 5.43
C ALA A 48 2.73 -8.19 6.02
N TYR A 49 3.62 -7.37 5.45
CA TYR A 49 5.00 -7.25 5.93
C TYR A 49 5.43 -5.77 6.01
N PRO A 50 6.08 -5.34 7.12
CA PRO A 50 6.56 -3.97 7.25
C PRO A 50 7.91 -3.78 6.56
N VAL A 51 8.11 -2.63 5.91
CA VAL A 51 9.34 -2.31 5.19
C VAL A 51 9.71 -0.84 5.46
N HIS A 52 10.62 -0.65 6.42
CA HIS A 52 11.09 0.68 6.84
C HIS A 52 12.54 0.64 7.30
N SER A 53 13.17 1.80 7.45
CA SER A 53 14.62 1.91 7.70
C SER A 53 15.05 1.59 9.14
N GLY A 54 14.15 1.03 9.95
CA GLY A 54 14.47 0.48 11.28
C GLY A 54 14.69 -1.03 11.25
N LEU A 55 14.34 -1.69 10.14
CA LEU A 55 14.61 -3.11 9.94
C LEU A 55 16.03 -3.30 9.41
N THR A 56 16.64 -4.43 9.78
CA THR A 56 17.94 -4.83 9.22
C THR A 56 17.81 -5.08 7.72
N GLN A 57 18.91 -4.97 6.96
CA GLN A 57 18.90 -5.25 5.52
C GLN A 57 18.34 -6.64 5.21
N ILE A 58 18.63 -7.63 6.05
CA ILE A 58 18.16 -9.01 5.93
C ILE A 58 16.64 -9.07 6.03
N LEU A 59 16.06 -8.49 7.09
CA LEU A 59 14.61 -8.48 7.30
C LEU A 59 13.88 -7.72 6.19
N ARG A 60 14.48 -6.63 5.68
CA ARG A 60 13.94 -5.90 4.53
C ARG A 60 13.90 -6.79 3.29
N HIS A 61 15.01 -7.45 2.97
CA HIS A 61 15.11 -8.33 1.81
C HIS A 61 14.15 -9.52 1.89
N GLN A 62 13.95 -10.09 3.08
CA GLN A 62 12.96 -11.15 3.31
C GLN A 62 11.54 -10.70 3.00
N GLY A 63 11.14 -9.51 3.47
CA GLY A 63 9.83 -8.95 3.17
C GLY A 63 9.61 -8.71 1.68
N LEU A 64 10.63 -8.20 0.99
CA LEU A 64 10.58 -7.97 -0.45
C LEU A 64 10.48 -9.27 -1.23
N LYS A 65 11.28 -10.28 -0.88
CA LYS A 65 11.21 -11.61 -1.51
C LYS A 65 9.83 -12.23 -1.33
N ALA A 66 9.27 -12.19 -0.13
CA ALA A 66 7.93 -12.72 0.14
C ALA A 66 6.87 -11.99 -0.68
N PHE A 67 7.02 -10.68 -0.89
CA PHE A 67 6.11 -9.90 -1.74
C PHE A 67 6.29 -10.20 -3.24
N GLU A 68 7.52 -10.45 -3.68
CA GLU A 68 7.81 -10.86 -5.06
C GLU A 68 7.26 -12.25 -5.37
N SER A 69 7.36 -13.20 -4.42
CA SER A 69 6.92 -14.60 -4.55
C SER A 69 5.43 -14.84 -4.29
N ASP A 70 4.63 -13.80 -4.04
CA ASP A 70 3.21 -13.90 -3.67
C ASP A 70 2.96 -14.62 -2.32
N ASP A 71 3.99 -14.81 -1.50
CA ASP A 71 3.85 -15.26 -0.11
C ASP A 71 3.34 -14.14 0.81
N CYS A 72 3.48 -12.89 0.38
CA CYS A 72 2.95 -11.69 1.00
C CYS A 72 2.27 -10.85 -0.08
N HIS A 73 1.06 -10.36 0.16
CA HIS A 73 0.33 -9.54 -0.82
C HIS A 73 0.25 -8.06 -0.41
N ILE A 74 0.68 -7.73 0.82
CA ILE A 74 0.64 -6.36 1.33
C ILE A 74 2.00 -5.95 1.90
N LEU A 75 2.62 -4.96 1.28
CA LEU A 75 3.74 -4.26 1.92
C LEU A 75 3.25 -3.00 2.60
N VAL A 76 3.57 -2.84 3.88
CA VAL A 76 3.42 -1.56 4.57
C VAL A 76 4.78 -0.88 4.57
N ALA A 77 4.88 0.35 4.06
CA ALA A 77 6.19 0.98 3.81
C ALA A 77 6.24 2.48 4.14
N THR A 78 7.45 2.98 4.44
CA THR A 78 7.77 4.42 4.50
C THR A 78 8.48 4.89 3.24
N ASP A 79 8.30 6.15 2.83
CA ASP A 79 8.91 6.74 1.62
C ASP A 79 10.42 6.55 1.49
N ALA A 80 11.14 6.69 2.61
CA ALA A 80 12.60 6.63 2.65
C ALA A 80 13.14 5.30 2.11
N LEU A 81 12.34 4.24 2.14
CA LEU A 81 12.75 2.95 1.61
C LEU A 81 12.22 2.66 0.22
N ALA A 82 11.03 3.13 -0.13
CA ALA A 82 10.42 2.84 -1.44
C ALA A 82 11.13 3.54 -2.61
N ARG A 83 11.93 4.58 -2.34
CA ARG A 83 12.78 5.21 -3.35
C ARG A 83 13.95 4.28 -3.70
N GLY A 84 13.95 3.74 -4.91
CA GLY A 84 14.99 2.86 -5.43
C GLY A 84 14.67 1.37 -5.39
N MET A 85 13.53 0.97 -4.81
CA MET A 85 13.01 -0.40 -4.97
C MET A 85 12.11 -0.47 -6.20
N ASP A 86 12.42 -1.39 -7.11
CA ASP A 86 11.60 -1.69 -8.28
C ASP A 86 10.57 -2.76 -7.89
N PHE A 87 9.40 -2.29 -7.49
CA PHE A 87 8.26 -3.18 -7.28
C PHE A 87 7.54 -3.39 -8.61
N LYS A 88 7.43 -4.64 -9.03
CA LYS A 88 6.69 -5.03 -10.23
C LYS A 88 5.27 -5.42 -9.86
N ASP A 89 4.34 -5.16 -10.78
CA ASP A 89 2.97 -5.68 -10.74
C ASP A 89 2.17 -5.28 -9.50
N ILE A 90 2.37 -4.06 -8.99
CA ILE A 90 1.49 -3.50 -7.96
C ILE A 90 0.19 -3.06 -8.59
N TYR A 91 -0.90 -3.67 -8.14
CA TYR A 91 -2.25 -3.29 -8.56
C TYR A 91 -2.80 -2.11 -7.76
N HIS A 92 -2.51 -2.05 -6.45
CA HIS A 92 -3.09 -1.02 -5.56
C HIS A 92 -2.03 -0.33 -4.71
N VAL A 93 -2.07 0.99 -4.71
CA VAL A 93 -1.35 1.84 -3.78
C VAL A 93 -2.35 2.47 -2.81
N ILE A 94 -2.11 2.33 -1.52
CA ILE A 94 -2.88 2.98 -0.46
C ILE A 94 -1.96 3.95 0.27
N ASN A 95 -2.26 5.25 0.21
CA ASN A 95 -1.66 6.25 1.09
C ASN A 95 -2.49 6.27 2.39
N TYR A 96 -2.07 5.51 3.39
CA TYR A 96 -2.70 5.54 4.70
C TYR A 96 -2.47 6.88 5.39
N ASP A 97 -1.25 7.39 5.28
CA ASP A 97 -0.94 8.78 5.63
C ASP A 97 -0.69 9.58 4.35
N VAL A 98 -1.30 10.76 4.24
CA VAL A 98 -0.92 11.73 3.20
C VAL A 98 0.56 12.07 3.39
N PRO A 99 1.38 12.05 2.32
CA PRO A 99 2.79 12.43 2.43
C PRO A 99 2.91 13.88 2.91
N ASN A 100 3.93 14.16 3.72
CA ASN A 100 4.16 15.51 4.25
C ASN A 100 4.24 16.56 3.14
N PHE A 101 3.70 17.76 3.41
CA PHE A 101 3.64 18.93 2.51
C PHE A 101 4.96 19.25 1.79
N ARG A 102 6.10 19.09 2.47
CA ARG A 102 7.42 19.33 1.86
C ARG A 102 7.79 18.31 0.78
N SER A 103 6.98 17.27 0.60
CA SER A 103 7.25 16.17 -0.32
C SER A 103 6.03 15.82 -1.16
N TRP A 104 5.42 16.80 -1.81
CA TRP A 104 4.48 16.56 -2.90
C TRP A 104 5.01 15.51 -3.92
N ALA A 105 6.29 15.59 -4.27
CA ALA A 105 6.94 14.59 -5.12
C ALA A 105 6.85 13.14 -4.56
N SER A 106 6.74 12.96 -3.23
CA SER A 106 6.48 11.64 -2.65
C SER A 106 5.11 11.11 -3.05
N TYR A 107 4.07 11.95 -3.09
CA TYR A 107 2.75 11.51 -3.54
C TYR A 107 2.80 10.91 -4.94
N ILE A 108 3.39 11.65 -5.89
CA ILE A 108 3.59 11.21 -7.27
C ILE A 108 4.41 9.91 -7.32
N HIS A 109 5.50 9.82 -6.56
CA HIS A 109 6.33 8.60 -6.51
C HIS A 109 5.62 7.39 -5.90
N ARG A 110 4.69 7.61 -4.96
CA ARG A 110 3.87 6.56 -4.35
C ARG A 110 2.84 6.05 -5.35
N VAL A 111 2.03 6.94 -5.94
CA VAL A 111 1.00 6.53 -6.90
C VAL A 111 1.60 5.95 -8.19
N GLY A 112 2.78 6.42 -8.60
CA GLY A 112 3.54 5.85 -9.73
C GLY A 112 4.09 4.44 -9.49
N ARG A 113 3.84 3.83 -8.32
CA ARG A 113 4.15 2.41 -8.07
C ARG A 113 3.17 1.46 -8.76
N THR A 114 1.97 1.93 -9.10
CA THR A 114 0.97 1.17 -9.83
C THR A 114 0.79 1.73 -11.26
N GLY A 115 -0.03 1.07 -12.09
CA GLY A 115 -0.39 1.58 -13.42
C GLY A 115 0.76 1.58 -14.44
N ARG A 116 1.75 0.69 -14.28
CA ARG A 116 2.93 0.61 -15.16
C ARG A 116 2.66 -0.27 -16.39
N LEU A 117 3.35 0.03 -17.50
CA LEU A 117 3.34 -0.77 -18.74
C LEU A 117 1.94 -0.97 -19.35
N GLY A 118 1.06 0.03 -19.24
CA GLY A 118 -0.30 -0.04 -19.79
C GLY A 118 -1.29 -0.85 -18.94
N ASN A 119 -0.84 -1.43 -17.83
CA ASN A 119 -1.74 -2.09 -16.88
C ASN A 119 -2.58 -1.06 -16.12
N ARG A 120 -3.81 -1.44 -15.76
CA ARG A 120 -4.63 -0.65 -14.84
C ARG A 120 -4.04 -0.70 -13.43
N GLY A 121 -4.11 0.42 -12.73
CA GLY A 121 -3.68 0.57 -11.36
C GLY A 121 -4.68 1.39 -10.55
N LEU A 122 -4.75 1.15 -9.25
CA LEU A 122 -5.58 1.89 -8.32
C LEU A 122 -4.70 2.62 -7.31
N ALA A 123 -5.01 3.88 -7.04
CA ALA A 123 -4.41 4.64 -5.94
C ALA A 123 -5.51 5.21 -5.05
N THR A 124 -5.46 4.89 -3.75
CA THR A 124 -6.40 5.39 -2.74
C THR A 124 -5.64 6.16 -1.69
N THR A 125 -6.14 7.33 -1.30
CA THR A 125 -5.52 8.17 -0.28
C THR A 125 -6.51 8.48 0.81
N PHE A 126 -6.14 8.18 2.06
CA PHE A 126 -6.90 8.64 3.22
C PHE A 126 -6.48 10.07 3.53
N TYR A 127 -7.47 10.95 3.60
CA TYR A 127 -7.28 12.38 3.80
C TYR A 127 -8.12 12.82 5.00
N SER A 128 -7.47 13.45 5.97
CA SER A 128 -8.13 14.09 7.11
C SER A 128 -8.02 15.61 6.99
N PRO A 129 -9.14 16.36 6.88
CA PRO A 129 -9.11 17.83 6.80
C PRO A 129 -8.32 18.49 7.93
N ASP A 130 -8.36 17.91 9.13
CA ASP A 130 -7.71 18.43 10.34
C ASP A 130 -6.17 18.32 10.29
N HIS A 131 -5.65 17.37 9.51
CA HIS A 131 -4.21 17.07 9.46
C HIS A 131 -3.57 17.36 8.10
N ASP A 132 -4.33 17.26 7.02
CA ASP A 132 -3.82 17.20 5.65
C ASP A 132 -4.26 18.39 4.78
N SER A 133 -4.94 19.39 5.37
CA SER A 133 -5.44 20.59 4.65
C SER A 133 -4.37 21.32 3.83
N ASN A 134 -3.11 21.29 4.26
CA ASN A 134 -1.98 21.85 3.54
C ASN A 134 -1.69 21.15 2.20
N MET A 135 -2.10 19.89 2.02
CA MET A 135 -1.91 19.10 0.81
C MET A 135 -3.05 19.26 -0.21
N ALA A 136 -4.21 19.78 0.21
CA ALA A 136 -5.38 19.94 -0.65
C ALA A 136 -5.11 20.71 -1.96
N PRO A 137 -4.37 21.85 -1.97
CA PRO A 137 -4.11 22.57 -3.21
C PRO A 137 -3.33 21.75 -4.24
N PHE A 138 -2.41 20.89 -3.79
CA PHE A 138 -1.59 20.09 -4.69
C PHE A 138 -2.34 18.86 -5.20
N LEU A 139 -3.15 18.23 -4.35
CA LEU A 139 -3.98 17.10 -4.77
C LEU A 139 -4.93 17.53 -5.89
N TYR A 140 -5.49 18.75 -5.82
CA TYR A 140 -6.33 19.30 -6.87
C TYR A 140 -5.58 19.44 -8.22
N GLN A 141 -4.32 19.89 -8.20
CA GLN A 141 -3.50 20.10 -9.40
C GLN A 141 -3.13 18.83 -10.19
N VAL A 142 -3.31 17.62 -9.64
CA VAL A 142 -3.03 16.37 -10.37
C VAL A 142 -4.21 15.83 -11.15
N PHE A 143 -5.41 16.25 -10.76
CA PHE A 143 -6.64 15.74 -11.35
C PHE A 143 -7.29 16.73 -12.33
N ASP A 144 -6.72 17.94 -12.48
CA ASP A 144 -6.96 18.89 -13.58
C ASP A 144 -5.89 18.75 -14.67
#